data_AF-A0A7V0JVX2-F1
#
_entry.id   AF-A0A7V0JVX2-F1
#
_cell.length_a   1.000
_cell.length_b   1.000
_cell.length_c   1.000
_cell.angle_alpha   90.00
_cell.angle_beta   90.00
_cell.angle_gamma   90.00
#
_symmetry.space_group_name_H-M   'P 1'
#
loop_
_entity.id
_entity.type
_entity.pdbx_description
1 polymer ?
#
loop_
_entity_poly.entity_id
_entity_poly.type
_entity_poly.pdbx_seq_one_letter_code
_entity_poly.pdbx_strand_id
1 'polypeptide(L)' 'MNTIKVGIIGAGRIGRLHAGNLVRRIPGAKVVAVADVVQEAAEQCAKGLG' A
#
# COMPACT_ATOMS: atom_id res chain seq x y z
N MET A 1 -13.64 -14.69 -7.69
CA MET A 1 -12.69 -13.70 -8.26
C MET A 1 -11.36 -13.83 -7.53
N ASN A 2 -10.24 -13.93 -8.25
CA ASN A 2 -8.91 -14.05 -7.63
C ASN A 2 -8.44 -12.70 -7.08
N THR A 3 -7.87 -12.71 -5.88
CA THR A 3 -7.22 -11.54 -5.30
C THR A 3 -5.84 -11.33 -5.92
N ILE A 4 -5.57 -10.13 -6.40
CA ILE A 4 -4.26 -9.68 -6.89
C ILE A 4 -3.46 -9.12 -5.72
N LYS A 5 -2.30 -9.72 -5.47
CA LYS A 5 -1.34 -9.25 -4.45
C LYS A 5 -0.46 -8.17 -5.05
N VAL A 6 -0.33 -7.04 -4.35
CA VAL A 6 0.39 -5.86 -4.83
C VAL A 6 1.46 -5.45 -3.82
N GLY A 7 2.67 -5.17 -4.30
CA GLY A 7 3.73 -4.50 -3.54
C GLY A 7 3.82 -3.02 -3.93
N ILE A 8 4.04 -2.15 -2.95
CA ILE A 8 4.25 -0.71 -3.14
C ILE A 8 5.74 -0.41 -2.94
N ILE A 9 6.34 0.37 -3.85
CA ILE A 9 7.67 0.97 -3.66
C ILE A 9 7.49 2.50 -3.67
N GLY A 10 7.94 3.13 -2.59
CA GLY A 10 7.72 4.54 -2.29
C GLY A 10 6.43 4.77 -1.47
N ALA A 11 6.61 5.25 -0.25
CA ALA A 11 5.56 5.57 0.73
C ALA A 11 5.39 7.09 0.93
N GLY A 12 5.74 7.89 -0.08
CA GLY A 12 5.46 9.33 -0.15
C GLY A 12 3.97 9.64 -0.38
N ARG A 13 3.66 10.90 -0.71
CA ARG A 13 2.27 11.38 -0.87
C ARG A 13 1.44 10.50 -1.83
N ILE A 14 1.98 10.24 -3.01
CA ILE A 14 1.29 9.49 -4.08
C ILE A 14 1.28 7.99 -3.78
N GLY A 15 2.37 7.44 -3.23
CA GLY A 15 2.42 6.04 -2.79
C GLY A 15 1.33 5.69 -1.78
N ARG A 16 1.16 6.53 -0.74
CA ARG A 16 0.08 6.34 0.25
C ARG A 16 -1.31 6.47 -0.34
N LEU A 17 -1.53 7.41 -1.26
CA LEU A 17 -2.81 7.57 -1.96
C LEU A 17 -3.15 6.30 -2.77
N HIS A 18 -2.21 5.77 -3.55
CA HIS A 18 -2.42 4.55 -4.33
C HIS A 18 -2.62 3.32 -3.44
N ALA A 19 -1.81 3.17 -2.39
CA ALA A 19 -1.99 2.09 -1.42
C ALA A 19 -3.39 2.12 -0.79
N GLY A 20 -3.85 3.31 -0.39
CA GLY A 20 -5.20 3.51 0.13
C GLY A 20 -6.30 3.19 -0.89
N ASN A 21 -6.12 3.56 -2.16
CA ASN A 21 -7.08 3.23 -3.22
C ASN A 21 -7.14 1.73 -3.50
N LEU A 22 -5.98 1.05 -3.55
CA LEU A 22 -5.92 -0.40 -3.75
C LEU A 22 -6.66 -1.14 -2.64
N VAL A 23 -6.47 -0.75 -1.38
CA VAL A 23 -7.11 -1.42 -0.24
C VAL A 23 -8.60 -1.10 -0.13
N ARG A 24 -9.01 0.15 -0.41
CA ARG A 24 -10.37 0.63 -0.09
C ARG A 24 -11.32 0.73 -1.28
N ARG A 25 -10.80 0.80 -2.51
CA ARG A 25 -11.60 1.13 -3.71
C ARG A 25 -11.53 0.08 -4.81
N ILE A 26 -10.55 -0.83 -4.79
CA ILE A 26 -10.36 -1.83 -5.83
C ILE A 26 -10.69 -3.22 -5.27
N PRO A 27 -11.89 -3.76 -5.54
CA PRO A 27 -12.24 -5.11 -5.14
C PRO A 27 -11.25 -6.13 -5.70
N GLY A 28 -10.80 -7.04 -4.84
CA GLY A 28 -9.84 -8.06 -5.24
C GLY A 28 -8.38 -7.59 -5.28
N ALA A 29 -8.04 -6.38 -4.86
CA ALA A 29 -6.65 -5.99 -4.63
C ALA A 29 -6.27 -6.16 -3.16
N LYS A 30 -5.07 -6.66 -2.90
CA LYS A 30 -4.48 -6.73 -1.55
C LYS A 30 -3.05 -6.21 -1.59
N VAL A 31 -2.78 -5.14 -0.88
CA VAL A 31 -1.39 -4.69 -0.62
C VAL A 31 -0.76 -5.65 0.38
N VAL A 32 0.37 -6.26 0.01
CA VAL A 32 1.06 -7.27 0.84
C VAL A 32 2.44 -6.82 1.31
N ALA A 33 2.98 -5.76 0.71
CA ALA A 33 4.27 -5.19 1.08
C ALA A 33 4.32 -3.70 0.73
N VAL A 34 5.05 -2.94 1.54
CA VAL A 34 5.40 -1.54 1.28
C VAL A 34 6.89 -1.38 1.55
N ALA A 35 7.62 -0.78 0.62
CA ALA A 35 9.04 -0.48 0.76
C ALA A 35 9.28 1.03 0.55
N ASP A 36 10.14 1.61 1.35
CA ASP A 36 10.66 2.96 1.19
C ASP A 36 12.08 3.00 1.78
N VAL A 37 12.93 3.90 1.30
CA VAL A 37 14.28 4.12 1.87
C VAL A 37 14.19 4.69 3.29
N VAL A 38 13.11 5.43 3.58
CA VAL A 38 12.76 5.89 4.92
C VAL A 38 11.85 4.85 5.55
N GLN A 39 12.39 4.02 6.44
CA GLN A 39 11.66 2.91 7.06
C GLN A 39 10.35 3.38 7.73
N GLU A 40 10.38 4.51 8.43
CA GLU A 40 9.22 5.08 9.12
C GLU A 40 8.08 5.40 8.15
N ALA A 41 8.40 5.84 6.93
CA ALA A 41 7.40 6.14 5.91
C ALA A 41 6.69 4.85 5.44
N ALA A 42 7.44 3.77 5.22
CA ALA A 42 6.88 2.47 4.87
C ALA A 42 5.99 1.92 6.01
N GLU A 43 6.45 2.00 7.26
CA GLU A 43 5.69 1.56 8.43
C GLU A 43 4.41 2.35 8.63
N GLN A 44 4.47 3.69 8.54
CA GLN A 44 3.29 4.54 8.67
C GLN A 44 2.27 4.27 7.56
N CYS A 45 2.74 4.07 6.32
CA CYS A 45 1.88 3.67 5.22
C CYS A 45 1.21 2.34 5.53
N ALA A 46 1.97 1.30 5.88
CA ALA A 46 1.45 -0.03 6.17
C ALA A 46 0.42 -0.01 7.32
N LYS A 47 0.73 0.62 8.45
CA LYS A 47 -0.20 0.78 9.59
C LYS A 47 -1.50 1.49 9.17
N GLY A 48 -1.42 2.44 8.24
CA GLY A 48 -2.58 3.18 7.74
C GLY A 48 -3.48 2.39 6.77
N LEU A 49 -3.11 1.17 6.37
CA LEU A 49 -3.90 0.32 5.49
C LEU A 49 -4.82 -0.66 6.24
N GLY A 50 -4.60 -0.87 7.54
CA GLY A 50 -5.23 -1.95 8.32
C GLY A 50 -4.47 -3.26 8.19
#